data_AF-A0A101X2J3-F1
#
_entry.id   AF-A0A101X2J3-F1
#
_cell.length_a   1.000
_cell.length_b   1.000
_cell.length_c   1.000
_cell.angle_alpha   90.00
_cell.angle_beta   90.00
_cell.angle_gamma   90.00
#
_symmetry.space_group_name_H-M   'P 1'
#
loop_
_entity.id
_entity.type
_entity.pdbx_description
1 polymer ?
#
loop_
_entity_poly.entity_id
_entity_poly.type
_entity_poly.pdbx_seq_one_letter_code
_entity_poly.pdbx_strand_id
1 'polypeptide(L)'
;MTGGKPRSPRGTKYEKAEFPVFEFPVVGKARYEYTTGEALGRFLAGLKEGKILGTYCAKCGRVFVPPRMYCSYCFREVDGWVEARDEGVVVTGVMSYISATRARLERPVAVGVVKLDVPGRQFDDHF
;
A
#
# COMPACT_ATOMS: atom_id res chain seq x y z
N MET A 1 -13.81 35.33 -10.32
CA MET A 1 -14.55 34.08 -10.01
C MET A 1 -16.01 34.28 -10.34
N THR A 2 -16.47 33.81 -11.50
CA THR A 2 -17.90 33.80 -11.86
C THR A 2 -18.19 32.45 -12.50
N GLY A 3 -18.31 31.42 -11.65
CA GLY A 3 -18.58 30.04 -12.06
C GLY A 3 -20.02 29.88 -12.53
N GLY A 4 -20.25 30.04 -13.83
CA GLY A 4 -21.52 29.68 -14.46
C GLY A 4 -21.71 28.16 -14.46
N LYS A 5 -22.95 27.69 -14.25
CA LYS A 5 -23.29 26.26 -14.30
C LYS A 5 -22.90 25.66 -15.66
N PRO A 6 -22.43 24.40 -15.70
CA PRO A 6 -22.07 23.73 -16.95
C PRO A 6 -23.27 23.71 -17.90
N ARG A 7 -23.08 24.19 -19.14
CA ARG A 7 -24.14 24.31 -20.15
C ARG A 7 -24.56 22.99 -20.81
N SER A 8 -23.88 21.87 -20.55
CA SER A 8 -24.26 20.56 -21.12
C SER A 8 -23.98 19.38 -20.18
N PRO A 9 -24.82 18.32 -20.18
CA PRO A 9 -24.55 17.08 -19.45
C PRO A 9 -23.42 16.24 -20.05
N ARG A 10 -22.95 16.56 -21.27
CA ARG A 10 -21.96 15.77 -22.01
C ARG A 10 -20.52 16.24 -21.82
N GLY A 11 -20.28 17.10 -20.83
CA GLY A 11 -18.95 17.68 -20.56
C GLY A 11 -18.61 18.83 -21.51
N THR A 12 -17.81 19.77 -21.01
CA THR A 12 -17.24 20.86 -21.80
C THR A 12 -16.13 20.28 -22.69
N LYS A 13 -16.01 20.72 -23.95
CA LYS A 13 -14.88 20.34 -24.82
C LYS A 13 -13.55 20.63 -24.11
N TYR A 14 -12.64 19.67 -24.12
CA TYR A 14 -11.31 19.83 -23.56
C TYR A 14 -10.54 20.86 -24.39
N GLU A 15 -10.27 22.02 -23.79
CA GLU A 15 -9.28 22.97 -24.28
C GLU A 15 -7.98 22.73 -23.50
N LYS A 16 -6.86 22.69 -24.24
CA LYS A 16 -5.53 22.44 -23.69
C LYS A 16 -5.09 23.67 -22.91
N ALA A 17 -5.43 23.74 -21.63
CA ALA A 17 -4.94 24.77 -20.73
C ALA A 17 -3.51 24.42 -20.29
N GLU A 18 -2.58 25.36 -20.48
CA GLU A 18 -1.23 25.28 -19.93
C GLU A 18 -1.30 25.54 -18.43
N PHE A 19 -1.52 24.47 -17.67
CA PHE A 19 -1.38 24.54 -16.22
C PHE A 19 0.11 24.59 -15.88
N PRO A 20 0.55 25.51 -15.01
CA PRO A 20 1.90 25.45 -14.49
C PRO A 20 2.11 24.09 -13.82
N VAL A 21 3.00 23.28 -14.37
CA VAL A 21 3.40 22.01 -13.79
C VAL A 21 4.27 22.34 -12.58
N PHE A 22 3.69 22.23 -11.39
CA PHE A 22 4.47 22.31 -10.16
C PHE A 22 5.11 20.95 -9.89
N GLU A 23 6.39 20.82 -10.22
CA GLU A 23 7.22 19.70 -9.79
C GLU A 23 7.55 19.86 -8.31
N PHE A 24 6.75 19.26 -7.44
CA PHE A 24 7.17 19.03 -6.07
C PHE A 24 8.06 17.78 -6.06
N PRO A 25 9.26 17.82 -5.45
CA PRO A 25 10.02 16.61 -5.20
C PRO A 25 9.15 15.69 -4.34
N VAL A 26 8.68 14.59 -4.93
CA VAL A 26 7.72 13.64 -4.33
C VAL A 26 8.31 12.94 -3.10
N VAL A 27 9.59 13.15 -2.83
CA VAL A 27 10.25 12.70 -1.60
C VAL A 27 9.91 13.68 -0.48
N GLY A 28 8.66 13.66 -0.04
CA GLY A 28 8.31 14.19 1.27
C GLY A 28 9.16 13.46 2.29
N LYS A 29 10.22 14.10 2.80
CA LYS A 29 10.92 13.62 3.99
C LYS A 29 9.93 13.74 5.15
N ALA A 30 9.08 12.73 5.32
CA ALA A 30 8.23 12.61 6.48
C ALA A 30 9.17 12.48 7.69
N ARG A 31 9.29 13.56 8.46
CA ARG A 31 9.94 13.52 9.75
C ARG A 31 8.93 12.90 10.71
N TYR A 32 9.16 11.64 11.06
CA TYR A 32 8.36 10.97 12.08
C TYR A 32 8.91 11.36 13.45
N GLU A 33 8.08 11.97 14.30
CA GLU A 33 8.42 12.20 15.71
C GLU A 33 8.09 10.98 16.58
N TYR A 34 7.26 10.06 16.07
CA TYR A 34 6.89 8.82 16.74
C TYR A 34 7.87 7.70 16.46
N THR A 35 8.21 6.94 17.51
CA THR A 35 8.94 5.69 17.38
C THR A 35 8.12 4.67 16.58
N THR A 36 8.82 3.84 15.81
CA THR A 36 8.18 2.76 15.03
C THR A 36 7.58 1.67 15.91
N GLY A 37 7.95 1.60 17.19
CA GLY A 37 7.58 0.51 18.08
C GLY A 37 8.18 -0.83 17.63
N GLU A 38 7.86 -1.89 18.39
CA GLU A 38 8.39 -3.25 18.18
C GLU A 38 8.05 -3.81 16.80
N ALA A 39 6.78 -3.71 16.40
CA ALA A 39 6.30 -4.34 15.17
C ALA A 39 6.92 -3.72 13.91
N LEU A 40 6.73 -2.41 13.72
CA LEU A 40 7.19 -1.72 12.52
C LEU A 40 8.71 -1.57 12.50
N GLY A 41 9.36 -1.39 13.66
CA GLY A 41 10.82 -1.32 13.75
C GLY A 41 11.48 -2.60 13.22
N ARG A 42 11.02 -3.76 13.69
CA ARG A 42 11.53 -5.06 13.22
C ARG A 42 11.18 -5.33 11.76
N PHE A 43 9.98 -4.95 11.31
CA PHE A 43 9.60 -5.06 9.90
C PHE A 43 10.53 -4.28 8.98
N LEU A 44 10.78 -3.00 9.29
CA LEU A 44 11.67 -2.14 8.50
C LEU A 44 13.13 -2.63 8.54
N ALA A 45 13.58 -3.18 9.68
CA ALA A 45 14.88 -3.84 9.76
C ALA A 45 14.95 -5.08 8.85
N GLY A 46 13.91 -5.92 8.87
CA GLY A 46 13.79 -7.08 7.98
C GLY A 46 13.81 -6.68 6.51
N LEU A 47 13.08 -5.62 6.12
CA LEU A 47 13.08 -5.13 4.73
C LEU A 47 14.47 -4.69 4.27
N LYS A 48 15.32 -4.12 5.14
CA LYS A 48 16.72 -3.79 4.81
C LYS A 48 17.56 -5.04 4.52
N GLU A 49 17.18 -6.19 5.10
CA GLU A 49 17.80 -7.49 4.88
C GLU A 49 17.12 -8.28 3.74
N GLY A 50 16.13 -7.71 3.06
CA GLY A 50 15.36 -8.40 2.01
C GLY A 50 14.31 -9.40 2.54
N LYS A 51 13.95 -9.32 3.83
CA LYS A 51 12.98 -10.21 4.48
C LYS A 51 11.64 -9.51 4.70
N ILE A 52 10.55 -10.21 4.40
CA ILE A 52 9.20 -9.71 4.68
C ILE A 52 8.67 -10.36 5.95
N LEU A 53 8.74 -9.63 7.06
CA LEU A 53 8.31 -10.15 8.37
C LEU A 53 6.82 -9.88 8.61
N GLY A 54 6.17 -10.82 9.30
CA GLY A 54 4.81 -10.72 9.78
C GLY A 54 4.67 -11.28 11.19
N THR A 55 3.47 -11.15 11.75
CA THR A 55 3.07 -11.80 13.00
C THR A 55 1.84 -12.67 12.78
N TYR A 56 1.63 -13.68 13.61
CA TYR A 56 0.49 -14.58 13.47
C TYR A 56 -0.30 -14.74 14.77
N CYS A 57 -1.59 -15.04 14.62
CA CYS A 57 -2.44 -15.46 15.74
C CYS A 57 -2.72 -16.96 15.64
N ALA A 58 -2.29 -17.74 16.63
CA ALA A 58 -2.54 -19.17 16.72
C ALA A 58 -4.02 -19.49 16.94
N LYS A 59 -4.80 -18.58 17.54
CA LYS A 59 -6.24 -18.78 17.78
C LYS A 59 -7.06 -18.77 16.49
N CYS A 60 -6.85 -17.80 15.60
CA CYS A 60 -7.63 -17.68 14.35
C CYS A 60 -6.84 -18.00 13.08
N GLY A 61 -5.56 -18.36 13.20
CA GLY A 61 -4.70 -18.72 12.08
C GLY A 61 -4.17 -17.56 11.23
N ARG A 62 -4.69 -16.33 11.40
CA ARG A 62 -4.34 -15.16 10.58
C ARG A 62 -2.89 -14.74 10.73
N VAL A 63 -2.34 -14.22 9.64
CA VAL A 63 -1.02 -13.61 9.54
C VAL A 63 -1.19 -12.14 9.15
N PHE A 64 -0.42 -11.25 9.78
CA PHE A 64 -0.42 -9.83 9.52
C PHE A 64 0.90 -9.40 8.89
N VAL A 65 0.82 -8.87 7.67
CA VAL A 65 1.92 -8.19 6.97
C VAL A 65 1.39 -6.85 6.43
N PRO A 66 1.92 -5.69 6.88
CA PRO A 66 2.93 -5.50 7.92
C PRO A 66 2.52 -6.07 9.30
N PRO A 67 3.49 -6.41 10.17
CA PRO A 67 3.21 -7.06 11.45
C PRO A 67 2.48 -6.13 12.41
N ARG A 68 1.71 -6.74 13.31
CA ARG A 68 1.02 -6.09 14.42
C ARG A 68 1.31 -6.85 15.71
N MET A 69 1.33 -6.16 16.86
CA MET A 69 1.50 -6.82 18.17
C MET A 69 0.18 -7.37 18.75
N TYR A 70 -0.94 -7.11 18.08
CA TYR A 70 -2.27 -7.46 18.56
C TYR A 70 -3.15 -7.97 17.42
N CYS A 71 -3.89 -9.05 17.67
CA CYS A 71 -4.86 -9.60 16.77
C CYS A 71 -6.20 -8.85 16.93
N SER A 72 -6.52 -7.99 15.96
CA SER A 72 -7.74 -7.19 15.92
C SER A 72 -9.04 -8.00 15.79
N TYR A 73 -8.95 -9.30 15.49
CA TYR A 73 -10.10 -10.19 15.35
C TYR A 73 -10.38 -10.99 16.63
N CYS A 74 -9.33 -11.49 17.28
CA CYS A 74 -9.45 -12.30 18.49
C CYS A 74 -9.35 -11.48 19.78
N PHE A 75 -9.03 -10.19 19.66
CA PHE A 75 -8.81 -9.27 20.75
C PHE A 75 -7.73 -9.71 21.76
N ARG A 76 -6.63 -10.28 21.25
CA ARG A 76 -5.51 -10.79 22.04
C ARG A 76 -4.16 -10.46 21.41
N GLU A 77 -3.09 -10.61 22.17
CA GLU A 77 -1.73 -10.57 21.64
C GLU A 77 -1.51 -11.65 20.57
N VAL A 78 -0.66 -11.33 19.61
CA VAL A 78 -0.19 -12.28 18.59
C VAL A 78 0.79 -13.27 19.21
N ASP A 79 0.84 -14.48 18.68
CA ASP A 79 1.55 -15.60 19.31
C ASP A 79 3.01 -15.72 18.83
N GLY A 80 3.38 -15.03 17.75
CA GLY A 80 4.76 -15.01 17.30
C GLY A 80 5.00 -14.32 15.97
N TRP A 81 6.26 -14.42 15.53
CA TRP A 81 6.76 -13.87 14.27
C TRP A 81 6.86 -14.95 13.20
N VAL A 82 6.69 -14.54 11.95
CA VAL A 82 6.85 -15.39 10.78
C VAL A 82 7.48 -14.58 9.65
N GLU A 83 8.23 -15.25 8.78
CA GLU A 83 8.75 -14.67 7.54
C GLU A 83 7.88 -15.12 6.37
N ALA A 84 7.35 -14.17 5.62
CA ALA A 84 6.68 -14.43 4.36
C ALA A 84 7.71 -14.61 3.24
N ARG A 85 7.35 -15.40 2.22
CA ARG A 85 8.16 -15.53 1.01
C ARG A 85 8.13 -14.24 0.20
N ASP A 86 9.10 -14.10 -0.68
CA ASP A 86 9.14 -13.09 -1.75
C ASP A 86 8.21 -13.42 -2.92
N GLU A 87 7.49 -14.54 -2.83
CA GLU A 87 6.49 -15.02 -3.79
C GLU A 87 5.06 -14.81 -3.26
N GLY A 88 4.11 -14.74 -4.19
CA GLY A 88 2.70 -14.62 -3.85
C GLY A 88 1.80 -14.46 -5.07
N VAL A 89 0.53 -14.19 -4.82
CA VAL A 89 -0.51 -14.03 -5.84
C VAL A 89 -0.98 -12.58 -5.90
N VAL A 90 -1.01 -12.00 -7.11
CA VAL A 90 -1.65 -10.70 -7.34
C VAL A 90 -3.15 -10.85 -7.18
N VAL A 91 -3.73 -10.21 -6.17
CA VAL A 91 -5.19 -10.30 -5.90
C VAL A 91 -5.99 -9.20 -6.60
N THR A 92 -5.37 -8.04 -6.82
CA THR A 92 -5.93 -6.94 -7.61
C THR A 92 -4.80 -6.06 -8.13
N GLY A 93 -5.02 -5.38 -9.25
CA GLY A 93 -4.04 -4.46 -9.79
C GLY A 93 -4.62 -3.50 -10.82
N VAL A 94 -3.88 -2.43 -11.07
CA VAL A 94 -4.23 -1.37 -12.01
C VAL A 94 -2.99 -0.95 -12.80
N MET A 95 -3.20 -0.51 -14.04
CA MET A 95 -2.17 0.17 -14.83
C MET A 95 -2.32 1.67 -14.66
N SER A 96 -1.34 2.32 -14.04
CA SER A 96 -1.30 3.78 -13.94
C SER A 96 -0.62 4.37 -15.17
N TYR A 97 -1.33 5.26 -15.86
CA TYR A 97 -0.80 6.04 -16.99
C TYR A 97 -0.38 7.46 -16.57
N ILE A 98 -0.62 7.81 -15.30
CA ILE A 98 -0.42 9.16 -14.74
C ILE A 98 0.55 9.05 -13.56
N SER A 99 1.55 9.92 -13.54
CA SER A 99 2.55 9.99 -12.48
C SER A 99 1.98 10.59 -11.20
N ALA A 100 2.72 10.49 -10.10
CA ALA A 100 2.39 11.19 -8.85
C ALA A 100 2.30 12.72 -9.01
N THR A 101 3.03 13.30 -9.98
CA THR A 101 2.98 14.73 -10.33
C THR A 101 1.86 15.07 -11.34
N ARG A 102 0.97 14.12 -11.64
CA ARG A 102 -0.11 14.23 -12.64
C ARG A 102 0.34 14.36 -14.10
N ALA A 103 1.61 14.15 -14.39
CA ALA A 103 2.11 14.06 -15.75
C ALA A 103 1.73 12.71 -16.39
N ARG A 104 1.57 12.67 -17.72
CA ARG A 104 1.39 11.41 -18.42
C ARG A 104 2.72 10.64 -18.47
N LEU A 105 2.68 9.36 -18.11
CA LEU A 105 3.86 8.50 -18.15
C LEU A 105 4.12 8.02 -19.59
N GLU A 106 5.39 7.97 -19.99
CA GLU A 106 5.80 7.37 -21.27
C GLU A 106 5.51 5.86 -21.29
N ARG A 107 5.70 5.20 -20.14
CA ARG A 107 5.40 3.78 -19.94
C ARG A 107 4.47 3.63 -18.74
N PRO A 108 3.31 2.97 -18.89
CA PRO A 108 2.40 2.73 -17.78
C PRO A 108 3.07 1.90 -16.67
N VAL A 109 2.74 2.19 -15.41
CA VAL A 109 3.25 1.45 -14.24
C VAL A 109 2.15 0.56 -13.69
N ALA A 110 2.45 -0.73 -13.51
CA ALA A 110 1.55 -1.65 -12.83
C ALA A 110 1.64 -1.44 -11.32
N VAL A 111 0.49 -1.28 -10.67
CA VAL A 111 0.36 -1.27 -9.20
C VAL A 111 -0.54 -2.42 -8.81
N GLY A 112 -0.04 -3.30 -7.96
CA GLY A 112 -0.76 -4.49 -7.53
C GLY A 112 -0.80 -4.60 -6.01
N VAL A 113 -1.85 -5.24 -5.51
CA VAL A 113 -1.89 -5.79 -4.17
C VAL A 113 -1.46 -7.25 -4.29
N VAL A 114 -0.35 -7.59 -3.65
CA VAL A 114 0.19 -8.94 -3.63
C VAL A 114 -0.14 -9.58 -2.30
N LYS A 115 -0.72 -10.76 -2.39
CA LYS A 115 -0.93 -11.63 -1.26
C LYS A 115 0.25 -12.60 -1.19
N LEU A 116 1.02 -12.49 -0.12
CA LEU A 116 2.27 -13.23 0.05
C LEU A 116 2.03 -14.66 0.53
N ASP A 117 2.88 -15.57 0.10
CA ASP A 117 2.90 -16.94 0.59
C ASP A 117 3.63 -17.02 1.94
N VAL A 118 3.00 -17.69 2.91
CA VAL A 118 3.53 -17.82 4.26
C VAL A 118 3.67 -19.31 4.60
N PRO A 119 4.89 -19.81 4.91
CA PRO A 119 5.10 -21.21 5.25
C PRO A 119 4.22 -21.67 6.42
N GLY A 120 3.54 -22.81 6.25
CA GLY A 120 2.70 -23.42 7.28
C GLY A 120 1.38 -22.70 7.55
N ARG A 121 1.00 -21.71 6.72
CA ARG A 121 -0.26 -20.97 6.85
C ARG A 121 -0.96 -20.93 5.49
N GLN A 122 -2.19 -21.41 5.45
CA GLN A 122 -3.01 -21.33 4.25
C GLN A 122 -3.83 -20.04 4.28
N PHE A 123 -4.01 -19.45 3.11
CA PHE A 123 -4.94 -18.35 2.96
C PHE A 123 -6.37 -18.82 3.10
N ASP A 124 -7.16 -18.04 3.82
CA ASP A 124 -8.61 -18.11 3.78
C ASP A 124 -9.19 -16.88 3.06
N ASP A 125 -10.33 -17.07 2.40
CA ASP A 125 -10.98 -16.01 1.61
C ASP A 125 -11.65 -14.94 2.50
N HIS A 126 -11.48 -15.05 3.83
CA HIS A 126 -12.08 -14.16 4.83
C HIS A 126 -11.02 -13.22 5.39
N PHE A 127 -10.53 -12.29 4.55
CA PHE A 127 -9.75 -11.09 4.93
C PHE A 127 -8.92 -11.17 6.23
#